data_AF-A0A349GYW4-F1
#
_entry.id   AF-A0A349GYW4-F1
#
_cell.length_a   1.000
_cell.length_b   1.000
_cell.length_c   1.000
_cell.angle_alpha   90.00
_cell.angle_beta   90.00
_cell.angle_gamma   90.00
#
_symmetry.space_group_name_H-M   'P 1'
#
loop_
_entity.id
_entity.type
_entity.pdbx_description
1 polymer ?
#
loop_
_entity_poly.entity_id
_entity_poly.type
_entity_poly.pdbx_seq_one_letter_code
_entity_poly.pdbx_strand_id
1 'polypeptide(L)'
;MLGVSGLLPESPSPRWSAETRGLLRAVWDRWWPMQDHWAGSSLPPAAWTLSGLRPQNHPIRRLAAAAALFAGHSDSLQDRILAILRQTGDTKPLTAMFSPPALLDHWLHTLSLGSARRATPVALVGSDRRAAWCSNVVLPLLAATGTDITPWLSRLPPEANNSMMSQMAHRLLGRDHNPSLYDKHGLRQQGLLQIFQDYCLAERAGCQTCTFAQALNRN
;
A
#
# COMPACT_ATOMS: atom_id res chain seq x y z
N MET A 1 -1.23 18.96 2.88
CA MET A 1 -0.76 17.97 1.87
C MET A 1 -1.06 18.39 0.44
N LEU A 2 -2.33 18.66 0.04
CA LEU A 2 -2.65 19.02 -1.37
C LEU A 2 -1.99 20.32 -1.88
N GLY A 3 -1.85 21.33 -1.00
CA GLY A 3 -1.15 22.57 -1.33
C GLY A 3 0.33 22.34 -1.64
N VAL A 4 1.07 21.75 -0.68
CA VAL A 4 2.48 21.36 -0.85
C VAL A 4 2.72 20.44 -2.05
N SER A 5 1.75 19.61 -2.44
CA SER A 5 1.91 18.76 -3.62
C SER A 5 1.71 19.49 -4.95
N GLY A 6 1.31 20.76 -4.97
CA GLY A 6 0.97 21.48 -6.21
C GLY A 6 -0.27 20.93 -6.93
N LEU A 7 -1.12 20.18 -6.23
CA LEU A 7 -2.33 19.54 -6.80
C LEU A 7 -3.62 20.20 -6.33
N LEU A 8 -3.52 21.25 -5.52
CA LEU A 8 -4.65 22.08 -5.13
C LEU A 8 -4.91 23.11 -6.24
N PRO A 9 -6.00 23.00 -7.01
CA PRO A 9 -6.27 23.94 -8.10
C PRO A 9 -6.60 25.33 -7.54
N GLU A 10 -6.00 26.38 -8.10
CA GLU A 10 -6.26 27.78 -7.74
C GLU A 10 -7.70 28.21 -8.05
N SER A 11 -8.23 27.75 -9.19
CA SER A 11 -9.59 28.07 -9.64
C SER A 11 -10.41 26.79 -9.81
N PRO A 12 -11.35 26.50 -8.90
CA PRO A 12 -12.25 25.37 -9.06
C PRO A 12 -13.13 25.52 -10.32
N SER A 13 -13.23 24.46 -11.13
CA SER A 13 -14.08 24.50 -12.32
C SER A 13 -15.56 24.67 -11.94
N PRO A 14 -16.33 25.53 -12.63
CA PRO A 14 -17.77 25.67 -12.39
C PRO A 14 -18.55 24.40 -12.74
N ARG A 15 -17.95 23.50 -13.54
CA ARG A 15 -18.54 22.20 -13.90
C ARG A 15 -18.44 21.14 -12.80
N TRP A 16 -17.62 21.37 -11.77
CA TRP A 16 -17.48 20.44 -10.66
C TRP A 16 -18.69 20.51 -9.72
N SER A 17 -18.99 19.39 -9.06
CA SER A 17 -20.09 19.32 -8.11
C SER A 17 -19.93 20.33 -6.97
N ALA A 18 -21.05 20.77 -6.38
CA ALA A 18 -21.03 21.66 -5.22
C ALA A 18 -20.23 21.07 -4.06
N GLU A 19 -20.34 19.76 -3.84
CA GLU A 19 -19.56 19.00 -2.86
C GLU A 19 -18.05 19.15 -3.09
N THR A 20 -17.58 18.95 -4.32
CA THR A 20 -16.14 19.07 -4.65
C THR A 20 -15.65 20.50 -4.44
N ARG A 21 -16.43 21.49 -4.89
CA ARG A 21 -16.06 22.91 -4.71
C ARG A 21 -16.01 23.29 -3.23
N GLY A 22 -16.96 22.80 -2.42
CA GLY A 22 -16.98 22.99 -0.98
C GLY A 22 -15.76 22.36 -0.29
N LEU A 23 -15.42 21.12 -0.66
CA LEU A 23 -14.22 20.45 -0.16
C LEU A 23 -12.95 21.24 -0.51
N LEU A 24 -12.80 21.68 -1.75
CA LEU A 24 -11.62 22.45 -2.18
C LEU A 24 -11.53 23.80 -1.49
N ARG A 25 -12.65 24.49 -1.28
CA ARG A 25 -12.69 25.72 -0.50
C ARG A 25 -12.20 25.47 0.92
N ALA A 26 -12.72 24.43 1.58
CA ALA A 26 -12.26 24.04 2.90
C ALA A 26 -10.75 23.74 2.93
N VAL A 27 -10.22 23.04 1.92
CA VAL A 27 -8.77 22.78 1.84
C VAL A 27 -7.99 24.09 1.63
N TRP A 28 -8.47 25.00 0.79
CA TRP A 28 -7.88 26.33 0.58
C TRP A 28 -7.87 27.18 1.84
N ASP A 29 -8.98 27.24 2.59
CA ASP A 29 -9.08 27.99 3.84
C ASP A 29 -8.01 27.54 4.86
N ARG A 30 -7.61 26.27 4.81
CA ARG A 30 -6.57 25.69 5.67
C ARG A 30 -5.17 25.88 5.09
N TRP A 31 -5.03 25.88 3.77
CA TRP A 31 -3.74 26.01 3.09
C TRP A 31 -3.26 27.46 3.01
N TRP A 32 -4.15 28.41 2.78
CA TRP A 32 -3.82 29.81 2.55
C TRP A 32 -2.93 30.41 3.65
N PRO A 33 -3.22 30.24 4.97
CA PRO A 33 -2.38 30.83 6.02
C PRO A 33 -0.99 30.22 6.14
N MET A 34 -0.76 29.03 5.59
CA MET A 34 0.50 28.29 5.70
C MET A 34 1.31 28.27 4.40
N GLN A 35 0.79 28.82 3.30
CA GLN A 35 1.41 28.71 1.98
C GLN A 35 2.86 29.24 1.96
N ASP A 36 3.11 30.40 2.56
CA ASP A 36 4.43 31.04 2.58
C ASP A 36 5.47 30.18 3.33
N HIS A 37 5.06 29.53 4.42
CA HIS A 37 5.94 28.63 5.18
C HIS A 37 6.43 27.44 4.35
N TRP A 38 5.59 26.98 3.41
CA TRP A 38 5.89 25.82 2.57
C TRP A 38 6.36 26.19 1.16
N ALA A 39 6.58 27.47 0.85
CA ALA A 39 6.91 27.94 -0.50
C ALA A 39 8.15 27.24 -1.09
N GLY A 40 9.19 27.00 -0.28
CA GLY A 40 10.42 26.31 -0.69
C GLY A 40 10.30 24.78 -0.82
N SER A 41 9.21 24.19 -0.32
CA SER A 41 8.98 22.73 -0.29
C SER A 41 7.82 22.30 -1.18
N SER A 42 7.14 23.25 -1.83
CA SER A 42 6.02 22.97 -2.71
C SER A 42 6.49 22.34 -4.02
N LEU A 43 5.81 21.28 -4.46
CA LEU A 43 6.08 20.63 -5.72
C LEU A 43 5.43 21.39 -6.88
N PRO A 44 6.13 21.58 -8.01
CA PRO A 44 5.51 22.12 -9.21
C PRO A 44 4.49 21.10 -9.77
N PRO A 45 3.39 21.53 -10.39
CA PRO A 45 2.43 20.61 -11.02
C PRO A 45 3.08 19.64 -12.03
N ALA A 46 4.13 20.09 -12.72
CA ALA A 46 4.91 19.30 -13.67
C ALA A 46 5.70 18.14 -13.04
N ALA A 47 5.86 18.10 -11.71
CA ALA A 47 6.44 16.95 -11.01
C ALA A 47 5.55 15.70 -11.13
N TRP A 48 4.28 15.86 -11.51
CA TRP A 48 3.33 14.77 -11.66
C TRP A 48 3.14 14.38 -13.12
N THR A 49 3.40 13.11 -13.44
CA THR A 49 2.95 12.52 -14.70
C THR A 49 1.55 11.93 -14.52
N LEU A 50 0.53 12.65 -14.99
CA LEU A 50 -0.87 12.24 -14.85
C LEU A 50 -1.42 11.49 -16.08
N SER A 51 -0.72 11.54 -17.22
CA SER A 51 -1.09 10.82 -18.44
C SER A 51 -1.00 9.30 -18.27
N GLY A 52 -1.98 8.57 -18.80
CA GLY A 52 -2.00 7.10 -18.75
C GLY A 52 -2.26 6.49 -17.36
N LEU A 53 -2.52 7.33 -16.36
CA LEU A 53 -2.75 6.88 -15.00
C LEU A 53 -4.20 6.41 -14.82
N ARG A 54 -4.39 5.21 -14.26
CA ARG A 54 -5.71 4.72 -13.89
C ARG A 54 -6.32 5.64 -12.83
N PRO A 55 -7.59 6.07 -12.94
CA PRO A 55 -8.18 7.03 -11.99
C PRO A 55 -8.07 6.64 -10.51
N GLN A 56 -8.08 5.35 -10.18
CA GLN A 56 -7.92 4.88 -8.79
C GLN A 56 -6.55 5.23 -8.20
N ASN A 57 -5.53 5.40 -9.05
CA ASN A 57 -4.15 5.69 -8.66
C ASN A 57 -3.85 7.20 -8.58
N HIS A 58 -4.85 8.07 -8.78
CA HIS A 58 -4.60 9.50 -8.92
C HIS A 58 -3.88 10.06 -7.69
N PRO A 59 -2.84 10.92 -7.84
CA PRO A 59 -2.05 11.41 -6.72
C PRO A 59 -2.89 12.03 -5.59
N ILE A 60 -3.93 12.80 -5.92
CA ILE A 60 -4.86 13.37 -4.95
C ILE A 60 -5.51 12.28 -4.06
N ARG A 61 -5.91 11.13 -4.63
CA ARG A 61 -6.47 10.01 -3.85
C ARG A 61 -5.44 9.39 -2.92
N ARG A 62 -4.19 9.27 -3.39
CA ARG A 62 -3.08 8.77 -2.57
C ARG A 62 -2.75 9.71 -1.41
N LEU A 63 -2.80 11.02 -1.65
CA LEU A 63 -2.64 12.04 -0.62
C LEU A 63 -3.80 12.05 0.36
N ALA A 64 -5.03 11.82 -0.08
CA ALA A 64 -6.18 11.65 0.81
C ALA A 64 -5.99 10.42 1.72
N ALA A 65 -5.54 9.29 1.16
CA ALA A 65 -5.21 8.10 1.96
C ALA A 65 -4.11 8.39 3.00
N ALA A 66 -3.04 9.09 2.59
CA ALA A 66 -1.96 9.47 3.49
C ALA A 66 -2.44 10.42 4.59
N ALA A 67 -3.26 11.42 4.26
CA ALA A 67 -3.83 12.33 5.25
C ALA A 67 -4.63 11.57 6.31
N ALA A 68 -5.42 10.57 5.93
CA ALA A 68 -6.14 9.71 6.88
C ALA A 68 -5.21 8.87 7.78
N LEU A 69 -4.04 8.45 7.29
CA LEU A 69 -3.10 7.65 8.07
C LEU A 69 -2.24 8.51 9.01
N PHE A 70 -1.90 9.72 8.61
CA PHE A 70 -0.89 10.52 9.33
C PHE A 70 -1.49 11.72 10.09
N ALA A 71 -2.62 12.28 9.67
CA ALA A 71 -3.20 13.46 10.31
C ALA A 71 -4.21 13.08 11.40
N GLY A 72 -4.40 13.97 12.38
CA GLY A 72 -5.46 13.85 13.39
C GLY A 72 -5.21 12.82 14.50
N HIS A 73 -3.97 12.38 14.70
CA HIS A 73 -3.59 11.43 15.74
C HIS A 73 -2.51 12.05 16.64
N SER A 74 -2.63 11.86 17.95
CA SER A 74 -1.60 12.26 18.93
C SER A 74 -0.37 11.37 18.85
N ASP A 75 -0.59 10.07 18.67
CA ASP A 75 0.47 9.05 18.64
C ASP A 75 1.03 8.91 17.22
N SER A 76 2.29 8.49 17.11
CA SER A 76 2.89 8.20 15.81
C SER A 76 2.21 7.01 15.12
N LEU A 77 2.34 6.90 13.80
CA LEU A 77 1.83 5.73 13.08
C LEU A 77 2.48 4.44 13.59
N GLN A 78 3.76 4.49 13.95
CA GLN A 78 4.50 3.35 14.49
C GLN A 78 3.92 2.90 15.85
N ASP A 79 3.64 3.84 16.75
CA ASP A 79 3.08 3.52 18.07
C ASP A 79 1.71 2.87 17.94
N ARG A 80 0.85 3.37 17.05
CA ARG A 80 -0.46 2.78 16.78
C ARG A 80 -0.36 1.38 16.18
N ILE A 81 0.58 1.15 15.26
CA ILE A 81 0.88 -0.17 14.72
C ILE A 81 1.30 -1.13 15.84
N LEU A 82 2.25 -0.73 16.68
CA LEU A 82 2.76 -1.54 17.78
C LEU A 82 1.66 -1.84 18.81
N ALA A 83 0.81 -0.87 19.12
CA ALA A 83 -0.33 -1.06 20.01
C ALA A 83 -1.27 -2.15 19.49
N ILE A 84 -1.65 -2.10 18.21
CA ILE A 84 -2.50 -3.11 17.58
C ILE A 84 -1.84 -4.49 17.60
N LEU A 85 -0.56 -4.57 17.21
CA LEU A 85 0.16 -5.84 17.16
C LEU A 85 0.35 -6.47 18.53
N ARG A 86 0.62 -5.67 19.57
CA ARG A 86 0.77 -6.15 20.95
C ARG A 86 -0.57 -6.58 21.55
N GLN A 87 -1.63 -5.82 21.30
CA GLN A 87 -2.96 -6.11 21.83
C GLN A 87 -3.57 -7.38 21.22
N THR A 88 -3.38 -7.57 19.91
CA THR A 88 -4.05 -8.66 19.17
C THR A 88 -3.14 -9.86 18.91
N GLY A 89 -1.82 -9.64 18.93
CA GLY A 89 -0.83 -10.59 18.47
C GLY A 89 -0.94 -10.91 16.97
N ASP A 90 -1.81 -10.27 16.19
CA ASP A 90 -2.11 -10.61 14.80
C ASP A 90 -1.91 -9.38 13.90
N THR A 91 -1.51 -9.59 12.65
CA THR A 91 -1.32 -8.53 11.67
C THR A 91 -2.60 -8.20 10.91
N LYS A 92 -3.63 -9.07 10.92
CA LYS A 92 -4.92 -8.83 10.25
C LYS A 92 -5.58 -7.51 10.66
N PRO A 93 -5.61 -7.12 11.95
CA PRO A 93 -6.22 -5.84 12.36
C PRO A 93 -5.50 -4.61 11.78
N LEU A 94 -4.21 -4.71 11.43
CA LEU A 94 -3.51 -3.63 10.72
C LEU A 94 -4.14 -3.33 9.37
N THR A 95 -4.67 -4.35 8.68
CA THR A 95 -5.36 -4.11 7.42
C THR A 95 -6.58 -3.21 7.62
N ALA A 96 -7.33 -3.36 8.72
CA ALA A 96 -8.44 -2.47 9.04
C ALA A 96 -7.95 -1.05 9.33
N MET A 97 -6.86 -0.89 10.09
CA MET A 97 -6.24 0.42 10.34
C MET A 97 -5.81 1.13 9.05
N PHE A 98 -5.31 0.37 8.07
CA PHE A 98 -4.93 0.92 6.75
C PHE A 98 -6.12 1.20 5.83
N SER A 99 -7.35 0.95 6.27
CA SER A 99 -8.54 1.39 5.56
C SER A 99 -8.90 2.80 6.03
N PRO A 100 -8.71 3.84 5.20
CA PRO A 100 -9.04 5.20 5.60
C PRO A 100 -10.53 5.33 5.98
N PRO A 101 -10.84 6.20 6.95
CA PRO A 101 -12.17 6.32 7.52
C PRO A 101 -13.17 6.92 6.52
N ALA A 102 -14.46 6.70 6.81
CA ALA A 102 -15.58 7.29 6.07
C ALA A 102 -15.58 8.83 6.06
N LEU A 103 -14.79 9.49 6.92
CA LEU A 103 -14.58 10.95 6.89
C LEU A 103 -14.04 11.45 5.53
N LEU A 104 -13.49 10.56 4.71
CA LEU A 104 -13.09 10.80 3.33
C LEU A 104 -14.13 10.31 2.31
N ASP A 105 -15.43 10.32 2.66
CA ASP A 105 -16.55 9.84 1.81
C ASP A 105 -16.47 10.35 0.38
N HIS A 106 -16.18 11.65 0.23
CA HIS A 106 -15.96 12.26 -1.08
C HIS A 106 -14.98 11.45 -1.93
N TRP A 107 -13.83 11.08 -1.36
CA TRP A 107 -12.79 10.33 -2.04
C TRP A 107 -13.11 8.84 -2.16
N LEU A 108 -14.03 8.28 -1.40
CA LEU A 108 -14.53 6.93 -1.64
C LEU A 108 -15.42 6.90 -2.90
N HIS A 109 -16.17 7.97 -3.17
CA HIS A 109 -17.10 8.00 -4.30
C HIS A 109 -16.60 8.81 -5.51
N THR A 110 -15.52 9.58 -5.39
CA THR A 110 -15.01 10.47 -6.44
C THR A 110 -13.56 10.11 -6.77
N LEU A 111 -13.29 9.78 -8.05
CA LEU A 111 -11.97 9.32 -8.49
C LEU A 111 -11.01 10.48 -8.84
N SER A 112 -11.56 11.64 -9.22
CA SER A 112 -10.82 12.88 -9.51
C SER A 112 -11.75 14.07 -9.29
N LEU A 113 -11.20 15.28 -9.09
CA LEU A 113 -12.01 16.49 -8.80
C LEU A 113 -13.14 16.76 -9.81
N GLY A 114 -13.01 16.32 -11.07
CA GLY A 114 -14.06 16.49 -12.09
C GLY A 114 -14.91 15.25 -12.38
N SER A 115 -14.66 14.12 -11.72
CA SER A 115 -15.39 12.88 -12.02
C SER A 115 -16.77 12.85 -11.38
N ALA A 116 -17.72 12.20 -12.06
CA ALA A 116 -19.00 11.88 -11.47
C ALA A 116 -18.85 11.02 -10.21
N ARG A 117 -19.74 11.25 -9.24
CA ARG A 117 -19.85 10.44 -8.02
C ARG A 117 -20.27 9.01 -8.39
N ARG A 118 -19.56 8.01 -7.89
CA ARG A 118 -19.89 6.59 -8.09
C ARG A 118 -20.96 6.14 -7.10
N ALA A 119 -21.84 5.24 -7.52
CA ALA A 119 -22.80 4.61 -6.62
C ALA A 119 -22.10 3.70 -5.59
N THR A 120 -21.14 2.89 -6.06
CA THR A 120 -20.35 2.01 -5.20
C THR A 120 -19.05 2.68 -4.74
N PRO A 121 -18.72 2.65 -3.44
CA PRO A 121 -17.47 3.21 -2.94
C PRO A 121 -16.25 2.47 -3.50
N VAL A 122 -15.16 3.21 -3.67
CA VAL A 122 -13.86 2.73 -4.15
C VAL A 122 -12.84 3.00 -3.07
N ALA A 123 -12.30 1.93 -2.50
CA ALA A 123 -11.26 2.01 -1.49
C ALA A 123 -10.10 2.92 -1.96
N LEU A 124 -9.62 3.78 -1.06
CA LEU A 124 -8.42 4.56 -1.32
C LEU A 124 -7.16 3.69 -1.27
N VAL A 125 -7.19 2.63 -0.45
CA VAL A 125 -6.16 1.59 -0.38
C VAL A 125 -6.85 0.22 -0.49
N GLY A 126 -6.61 -0.49 -1.58
CA GLY A 126 -7.19 -1.82 -1.80
C GLY A 126 -6.70 -2.87 -0.79
N SER A 127 -7.47 -3.95 -0.59
CA SER A 127 -7.11 -5.06 0.31
C SER A 127 -5.69 -5.57 0.07
N ASP A 128 -5.35 -5.82 -1.19
CA ASP A 128 -4.07 -6.43 -1.56
C ASP A 128 -2.90 -5.49 -1.22
N ARG A 129 -3.11 -4.17 -1.37
CA ARG A 129 -2.12 -3.17 -0.99
C ARG A 129 -1.94 -3.12 0.53
N ARG A 130 -3.02 -3.23 1.30
CA ARG A 130 -2.97 -3.25 2.76
C ARG A 130 -2.26 -4.51 3.28
N ALA A 131 -2.49 -5.66 2.67
CA ALA A 131 -1.76 -6.89 2.97
C ALA A 131 -0.27 -6.75 2.65
N ALA A 132 0.06 -6.23 1.45
CA ALA A 132 1.44 -5.99 1.04
C ALA A 132 2.17 -4.97 1.93
N TRP A 133 1.48 -3.99 2.52
CA TRP A 133 2.10 -3.09 3.49
C TRP A 133 2.54 -3.82 4.76
N CYS A 134 1.79 -4.82 5.22
CA CYS A 134 2.17 -5.58 6.42
C CYS A 134 3.52 -6.29 6.22
N SER A 135 3.69 -7.00 5.11
CA SER A 135 4.90 -7.77 4.79
C SER A 135 6.07 -6.89 4.33
N ASN A 136 5.83 -5.90 3.47
CA ASN A 136 6.89 -5.15 2.80
C ASN A 136 7.26 -3.83 3.47
N VAL A 137 6.45 -3.32 4.41
CA VAL A 137 6.68 -2.03 5.07
C VAL A 137 6.66 -2.16 6.58
N VAL A 138 5.58 -2.68 7.15
CA VAL A 138 5.37 -2.69 8.61
C VAL A 138 6.39 -3.58 9.31
N LEU A 139 6.44 -4.87 8.98
CA LEU A 139 7.38 -5.77 9.66
C LEU A 139 8.85 -5.36 9.43
N PRO A 140 9.29 -5.00 8.20
CA PRO A 140 10.65 -4.50 7.99
C PRO A 140 10.96 -3.24 8.80
N LEU A 141 10.03 -2.29 8.89
CA LEU A 141 10.21 -1.08 9.71
C LEU A 141 10.38 -1.44 11.19
N LEU A 142 9.53 -2.33 11.71
CA LEU A 142 9.61 -2.76 13.11
C LEU A 142 10.93 -3.48 13.40
N ALA A 143 11.35 -4.39 12.52
CA ALA A 143 12.64 -5.07 12.63
C ALA A 143 13.81 -4.08 12.61
N ALA A 144 13.77 -3.08 11.72
CA ALA A 144 14.78 -2.03 11.64
C ALA A 144 14.86 -1.18 12.93
N THR A 145 13.77 -1.10 13.70
CA THR A 145 13.76 -0.44 15.02
C THR A 145 14.14 -1.37 16.18
N GLY A 146 14.59 -2.60 15.90
CA GLY A 146 15.00 -3.58 16.91
C GLY A 146 13.84 -4.35 17.56
N THR A 147 12.61 -4.25 17.02
CA THR A 147 11.48 -5.06 17.49
C THR A 147 11.61 -6.48 16.96
N ASP A 148 11.52 -7.49 17.83
CA ASP A 148 11.40 -8.89 17.37
C ASP A 148 10.06 -9.10 16.65
N ILE A 149 10.13 -9.35 15.34
CA ILE A 149 8.97 -9.58 14.48
C ILE A 149 8.60 -11.04 14.32
N THR A 150 9.42 -11.97 14.85
CA THR A 150 9.22 -13.42 14.74
C THR A 150 7.80 -13.87 15.12
N PRO A 151 7.16 -13.33 16.18
CA PRO A 151 5.80 -13.71 16.55
C PRO A 151 4.74 -13.45 15.47
N TRP A 152 4.99 -12.50 14.56
CA TRP A 152 4.01 -12.07 13.56
C TRP A 152 4.25 -12.66 12.17
N LEU A 153 5.43 -13.25 11.91
CA LEU A 153 5.76 -13.82 10.60
C LEU A 153 4.73 -14.85 10.15
N SER A 154 4.34 -15.78 11.02
CA SER A 154 3.35 -16.83 10.73
C SER A 154 1.92 -16.31 10.56
N ARG A 155 1.67 -15.05 10.94
CA ARG A 155 0.36 -14.39 10.92
C ARG A 155 0.24 -13.34 9.83
N LEU A 156 1.20 -13.26 8.90
CA LEU A 156 1.15 -12.35 7.76
C LEU A 156 -0.11 -12.57 6.92
N PRO A 157 -0.78 -11.50 6.49
CA PRO A 157 -1.93 -11.63 5.59
C PRO A 157 -1.43 -12.13 4.22
N PRO A 158 -2.21 -12.96 3.52
CA PRO A 158 -1.86 -13.32 2.16
C PRO A 158 -1.93 -12.10 1.24
N GLU A 159 -0.96 -12.01 0.33
CA GLU A 159 -0.89 -11.03 -0.73
C GLU A 159 -1.50 -11.58 -2.03
N ALA A 160 -1.76 -10.67 -2.97
CA ALA A 160 -2.16 -11.06 -4.32
C ALA A 160 -1.04 -11.89 -4.96
N ASN A 161 -1.41 -13.05 -5.51
CA ASN A 161 -0.48 -13.91 -6.20
C ASN A 161 0.13 -13.19 -7.41
N ASN A 162 1.43 -13.36 -7.61
CA ASN A 162 2.16 -12.80 -8.73
C ASN A 162 2.87 -13.90 -9.54
N SER A 163 3.33 -13.56 -10.75
CA SER A 163 3.94 -14.53 -11.66
C SER A 163 5.19 -15.19 -11.08
N MET A 164 5.97 -14.49 -10.26
CA MET A 164 7.16 -15.04 -9.60
C MET A 164 6.79 -16.08 -8.55
N MET A 165 5.80 -15.78 -7.68
CA MET A 165 5.26 -16.74 -6.71
C MET A 165 4.72 -17.98 -7.42
N SER A 166 3.90 -17.78 -8.46
CA SER A 166 3.31 -18.86 -9.24
C SER A 166 4.37 -19.72 -9.93
N GLN A 167 5.40 -19.10 -10.51
CA GLN A 167 6.52 -19.81 -11.15
C GLN A 167 7.34 -20.60 -10.13
N MET A 168 7.62 -20.02 -8.96
CA MET A 168 8.38 -20.70 -7.92
C MET A 168 7.58 -21.86 -7.32
N ALA A 169 6.28 -21.67 -7.07
CA ALA A 169 5.39 -22.72 -6.60
C ALA A 169 5.32 -23.88 -7.59
N HIS A 170 5.20 -23.59 -8.89
CA HIS A 170 5.21 -24.62 -9.94
C HIS A 170 6.52 -25.42 -9.95
N ARG A 171 7.67 -24.77 -9.78
CA ARG A 171 8.99 -25.44 -9.75
C ARG A 171 9.18 -26.30 -8.50
N LEU A 172 8.72 -25.82 -7.34
CA LEU A 172 8.92 -26.49 -6.05
C LEU A 172 7.92 -27.61 -5.79
N LEU A 173 6.66 -27.35 -6.12
CA LEU A 173 5.53 -28.20 -5.72
C LEU A 173 5.02 -29.03 -6.90
N GLY A 174 5.50 -28.78 -8.11
CA GLY A 174 5.11 -29.46 -9.34
C GLY A 174 3.94 -28.80 -10.06
N ARG A 175 3.60 -29.34 -11.23
CA ARG A 175 2.57 -28.76 -12.13
C ARG A 175 1.18 -28.73 -11.52
N ASP A 176 0.79 -29.80 -10.84
CA ASP A 176 -0.59 -30.01 -10.35
C ASP A 176 -0.69 -29.80 -8.84
N HIS A 177 0.21 -29.00 -8.25
CA HIS A 177 0.18 -28.69 -6.84
C HIS A 177 -1.10 -27.96 -6.44
N ASN A 178 -1.54 -28.16 -5.20
CA ASN A 178 -2.69 -27.45 -4.65
C ASN A 178 -2.28 -26.02 -4.22
N PRO A 179 -2.82 -24.93 -4.81
CA PRO A 179 -2.44 -23.55 -4.44
C PRO A 179 -2.76 -23.19 -2.99
N SER A 180 -3.72 -23.90 -2.35
CA SER A 180 -4.04 -23.72 -0.93
C SER A 180 -2.85 -23.96 0.01
N LEU A 181 -1.79 -24.61 -0.48
CA LEU A 181 -0.52 -24.75 0.22
C LEU A 181 0.13 -23.40 0.55
N TYR A 182 -0.11 -22.33 -0.21
CA TYR A 182 0.50 -21.02 0.05
C TYR A 182 -0.45 -19.83 -0.07
N ASP A 183 -1.53 -19.92 -0.85
CA ASP A 183 -2.41 -18.77 -1.13
C ASP A 183 -3.08 -18.16 0.11
N LYS A 184 -3.18 -18.91 1.22
CA LYS A 184 -3.74 -18.45 2.49
C LYS A 184 -2.69 -17.98 3.50
N HIS A 185 -1.41 -18.02 3.14
CA HIS A 185 -0.29 -17.90 4.07
C HIS A 185 0.75 -16.90 3.56
N GLY A 186 0.71 -15.65 4.05
CA GLY A 186 1.65 -14.61 3.65
C GLY A 186 3.11 -15.00 3.85
N LEU A 187 3.44 -15.73 4.92
CA LEU A 187 4.79 -16.24 5.15
C LEU A 187 5.27 -17.19 4.05
N ARG A 188 4.40 -18.09 3.59
CA ARG A 188 4.76 -19.06 2.53
C ARG A 188 4.92 -18.36 1.19
N GLN A 189 4.07 -17.37 0.91
CA GLN A 189 4.21 -16.52 -0.28
C GLN A 189 5.55 -15.76 -0.28
N GLN A 190 5.94 -15.18 0.86
CA GLN A 190 7.23 -14.52 1.02
C GLN A 190 8.40 -15.50 0.90
N GLY A 191 8.26 -16.73 1.43
CA GLY A 191 9.25 -17.80 1.23
C GLY A 191 9.44 -18.18 -0.23
N LEU A 192 8.36 -18.28 -1.02
CA LEU A 192 8.45 -18.51 -2.46
C LEU A 192 9.20 -17.38 -3.18
N LEU A 193 8.92 -16.12 -2.82
CA LEU A 193 9.65 -14.98 -3.38
C LEU A 193 11.14 -15.01 -3.01
N GLN A 194 11.46 -15.32 -1.75
CA GLN A 194 12.85 -15.41 -1.28
C GLN A 194 13.63 -16.47 -2.06
N ILE A 195 13.09 -17.68 -2.18
CA ILE A 195 13.74 -18.77 -2.94
C ILE A 195 13.92 -18.37 -4.42
N PHE A 196 12.91 -17.72 -5.00
CA PHE A 196 13.01 -17.23 -6.38
C PHE A 196 14.15 -16.22 -6.54
N GLN A 197 14.26 -15.26 -5.62
CA GLN A 197 15.30 -14.23 -5.66
C GLN A 197 16.70 -14.81 -5.44
N ASP A 198 16.86 -15.64 -4.40
CA ASP A 198 18.17 -16.18 -3.99
C ASP A 198 18.75 -17.16 -5.01
N TYR A 199 17.91 -17.93 -5.70
CA TYR A 199 18.39 -19.01 -6.57
C TYR A 199 18.01 -18.81 -8.03
N CYS A 200 16.76 -18.48 -8.33
CA CYS A 200 16.31 -18.43 -9.73
C CYS A 200 16.77 -17.16 -10.45
N LEU A 201 16.83 -16.03 -9.75
CA LEU A 201 17.28 -14.76 -10.32
C LEU A 201 18.80 -14.58 -10.23
N ALA A 202 19.40 -14.97 -9.10
CA ALA A 202 20.82 -14.74 -8.83
C ALA A 202 21.73 -15.74 -9.57
N GLU A 203 21.44 -17.05 -9.55
CA GLU A 203 22.39 -18.04 -10.06
C GLU A 203 22.43 -18.06 -11.59
N ARG A 204 21.35 -17.71 -12.31
CA ARG A 204 21.14 -17.75 -13.80
C ARG A 204 21.56 -19.03 -14.52
N ALA A 205 22.29 -19.90 -13.88
CA ALA A 205 22.58 -21.25 -14.26
C ALA A 205 21.29 -22.04 -14.08
N GLY A 206 20.88 -22.78 -15.10
CA GLY A 206 19.63 -23.55 -15.05
C GLY A 206 19.58 -24.48 -13.84
N CYS A 207 18.40 -25.04 -13.55
CA CYS A 207 18.18 -25.86 -12.37
C CYS A 207 19.14 -27.06 -12.19
N GLN A 208 19.83 -27.49 -13.25
CA GLN A 208 20.80 -28.59 -13.22
C GLN A 208 22.00 -28.32 -12.31
N THR A 209 22.46 -27.07 -12.25
CA THR A 209 23.61 -26.67 -11.43
C THR A 209 23.20 -25.82 -10.23
N CYS A 210 21.91 -25.70 -9.97
CA CYS A 210 21.39 -24.89 -8.88
C CYS A 210 21.66 -25.56 -7.53
N THR A 211 22.29 -24.84 -6.61
CA THR A 211 22.67 -25.37 -5.28
C THR A 211 21.46 -25.79 -4.46
N PHE A 212 20.37 -25.02 -4.54
CA PHE A 212 19.10 -25.36 -3.90
C PHE A 212 18.46 -26.62 -4.46
N ALA A 213 18.46 -26.80 -5.79
CA ALA A 213 17.92 -28.01 -6.42
C ALA A 213 18.74 -29.25 -6.02
N GLN A 214 20.07 -29.12 -5.94
CA GLN A 214 20.94 -30.19 -5.46
C GLN A 214 20.66 -30.55 -4.00
N ALA A 215 20.37 -29.56 -3.14
CA ALA A 215 20.03 -29.79 -1.74
C ALA A 215 18.70 -30.54 -1.59
N LEU A 216 17.69 -30.22 -2.40
CA LEU A 216 16.39 -30.89 -2.36
C LEU A 216 16.47 -32.38 -2.77
N ASN A 217 17.38 -32.74 -3.67
CA ASN A 217 17.57 -34.12 -4.14
C ASN A 217 18.43 -35.00 -3.22
N ARG A 218 18.98 -34.44 -2.13
CA ARG A 218 19.82 -35.18 -1.16
C ARG A 218 19.04 -35.74 0.03
N ASN A 219 17.75 -35.43 0.14
CA ASN A 219 16.81 -36.01 1.10
C ASN A 219 15.89 -37.01 0.41
#